data_AF-A0A938B674-F1
#
_entry.id   AF-A0A938B674-F1
#
_cell.length_a   1.000
_cell.length_b   1.000
_cell.length_c   1.000
_cell.angle_alpha   90.00
_cell.angle_beta   90.00
_cell.angle_gamma   90.00
#
_symmetry.space_group_name_H-M   'P 1'
#
loop_
_entity.id
_entity.type
_entity.pdbx_description
1 polymer ?
#
loop_
_entity_poly.entity_id
_entity_poly.type
_entity_poly.pdbx_seq_one_letter_code
_entity_poly.pdbx_strand_id
1 'polypeptide(L)'
;MLRQHWILLSGCWRFPNRSLVKASKTVRQHALHLAVAFASGDYKRLQEALETIFRCLAVGCRLNKRRAKPNTYQLLLQVTSDA
;
A
#
# COMPACT_ATOMS: atom_id res chain seq x y z
N MET A 1 -0.72 -10.03 -11.82
CA MET A 1 -0.18 -10.47 -10.52
C MET A 1 -1.27 -10.38 -9.44
N LEU A 2 -2.16 -11.38 -9.30
CA LEU A 2 -3.28 -11.33 -8.34
C LEU A 2 -2.83 -11.11 -6.88
N ARG A 3 -1.74 -11.75 -6.46
CA ARG A 3 -1.24 -11.64 -5.07
C ARG A 3 -0.85 -10.20 -4.69
N GLN A 4 -0.15 -9.50 -5.57
CA GLN A 4 0.21 -8.09 -5.37
C GLN A 4 -1.02 -7.18 -5.38
N HIS A 5 -2.00 -7.49 -6.23
CA HIS A 5 -3.25 -6.74 -6.32
C HIS A 5 -4.02 -6.78 -4.99
N TRP A 6 -4.19 -7.96 -4.37
CA TRP A 6 -4.90 -8.09 -3.09
C TRP A 6 -4.22 -7.36 -1.94
N ILE A 7 -2.89 -7.34 -1.90
CA ILE A 7 -2.13 -6.60 -0.87
C ILE A 7 -2.31 -5.07 -1.06
N LEU A 8 -2.32 -4.60 -2.31
CA LEU A 8 -2.56 -3.19 -2.61
C LEU A 8 -3.99 -2.77 -2.27
N LEU A 9 -4.97 -3.63 -2.57
CA LEU A 9 -6.38 -3.37 -2.29
C LEU A 9 -6.64 -3.28 -0.77
N SER A 10 -6.08 -4.20 0.01
CA SER A 10 -6.26 -4.23 1.47
C SER A 10 -5.50 -3.12 2.21
N GLY A 11 -4.29 -2.75 1.76
CA GLY A 11 -3.45 -1.78 2.47
C GLY A 11 -3.56 -0.33 1.97
N CYS A 12 -3.57 -0.12 0.65
CA CYS A 12 -3.42 1.22 0.06
C CYS A 12 -4.76 1.88 -0.29
N TRP A 13 -5.82 1.11 -0.53
CA TRP A 13 -7.11 1.65 -0.98
C TRP A 13 -7.78 2.54 0.07
N ARG A 14 -7.53 2.30 1.36
CA ARG A 14 -8.03 3.13 2.47
C ARG A 14 -7.46 4.55 2.47
N PHE A 15 -6.36 4.81 1.76
CA PHE A 15 -5.66 6.09 1.83
C PHE A 15 -5.55 6.74 0.44
N PRO A 16 -6.33 7.80 0.16
CA PRO A 16 -6.34 8.45 -1.16
C PRO A 16 -5.00 9.10 -1.54
N ASN A 17 -4.16 9.41 -0.55
CA ASN A 17 -2.85 10.03 -0.73
C ASN A 17 -1.69 9.01 -0.84
N ARG A 18 -1.95 7.76 -1.26
CA ARG A 18 -0.90 6.73 -1.46
C ARG A 18 -0.65 6.47 -2.94
N SER A 19 0.63 6.33 -3.28
CA SER A 19 1.07 5.97 -4.63
C SER A 19 1.07 4.45 -4.77
N LEU A 20 0.19 3.93 -5.64
CA LEU A 20 0.16 2.51 -5.99
C LEU A 20 1.49 2.03 -6.58
N VAL A 21 2.24 2.90 -7.26
CA VAL A 21 3.56 2.58 -7.82
C VAL A 21 4.62 2.43 -6.72
N LYS A 22 4.66 3.33 -5.73
CA LYS A 22 5.56 3.18 -4.58
C LYS A 22 5.20 1.94 -3.76
N ALA A 23 3.91 1.74 -3.53
CA ALA A 23 3.39 0.59 -2.80
C ALA A 23 3.72 -0.74 -3.50
N SER A 24 3.56 -0.82 -4.82
CA SER A 24 3.90 -2.00 -5.61
C SER A 24 5.40 -2.30 -5.56
N LYS A 25 6.26 -1.27 -5.49
CA LYS A 25 7.70 -1.42 -5.28
C LYS A 25 8.01 -1.97 -3.89
N THR A 26 7.39 -1.44 -2.82
CA THR A 26 7.56 -1.93 -1.45
C THR A 26 7.12 -3.39 -1.31
N VAL A 27 5.96 -3.78 -1.86
CA VAL A 27 5.50 -5.17 -1.85
C VAL A 27 6.49 -6.09 -2.56
N ARG A 28 7.09 -5.66 -3.68
CA ARG A 28 8.12 -6.44 -4.38
C ARG A 28 9.40 -6.59 -3.55
N GLN A 29 9.81 -5.57 -2.79
CA GLN A 29 10.98 -5.66 -1.90
C GLN A 29 10.77 -6.69 -0.78
N HIS A 30 9.53 -6.85 -0.31
CA HIS A 30 9.18 -7.86 0.70
C HIS A 30 8.69 -9.19 0.12
N ALA A 31 8.71 -9.37 -1.21
CA ALA A 31 8.18 -10.58 -1.85
C ALA A 31 8.94 -11.84 -1.43
N LEU A 32 10.27 -11.74 -1.27
CA LEU A 32 11.09 -12.86 -0.79
C LEU A 32 10.75 -13.23 0.66
N HIS A 33 10.56 -12.24 1.53
CA HIS A 33 10.18 -12.45 2.92
C HIS A 33 8.81 -13.15 3.02
N LEU A 34 7.84 -12.71 2.21
CA LEU A 34 6.55 -13.38 2.06
C LEU A 34 6.67 -14.82 1.58
N ALA A 35 7.52 -15.08 0.58
CA ALA A 35 7.72 -16.41 0.04
C ALA A 35 8.33 -17.37 1.07
N VAL A 36 9.33 -16.91 1.83
CA VAL A 36 9.96 -17.68 2.91
C VAL A 36 8.97 -17.95 4.05
N ALA A 37 8.20 -16.93 4.47
CA ALA A 37 7.19 -17.10 5.51
C ALA A 37 6.10 -18.08 5.08
N PHE A 38 5.63 -18.01 3.83
CA PHE A 38 4.66 -18.95 3.27
C PHE A 38 5.22 -20.37 3.19
N ALA A 39 6.46 -20.54 2.71
CA ALA A 39 7.11 -21.83 2.59
C ALA A 39 7.39 -22.50 3.96
N SER A 40 7.51 -21.72 5.03
CA SER A 40 7.70 -22.25 6.38
C SER A 40 6.50 -23.00 6.94
N GLY A 41 5.31 -22.84 6.35
CA GLY A 41 4.07 -23.45 6.84
C GLY A 41 3.54 -22.86 8.15
N ASP A 42 4.25 -21.91 8.75
CA ASP A 42 3.84 -21.24 9.99
C ASP A 42 2.98 -20.01 9.68
N TYR A 43 1.70 -20.11 10.07
CA TYR A 43 0.73 -19.03 9.92
C TYR A 43 1.16 -17.74 10.64
N LYS A 44 1.77 -17.83 11.82
CA LYS A 44 2.19 -16.64 12.58
C LYS A 44 3.24 -15.84 11.83
N ARG A 45 4.22 -16.52 11.23
CA ARG A 45 5.27 -15.87 10.43
C ARG A 45 4.70 -15.20 9.18
N LEU A 46 3.70 -15.82 8.56
CA LEU A 46 3.02 -15.22 7.42
C LEU A 46 2.25 -13.95 7.83
N GLN A 47 1.56 -14.00 8.97
CA GLN A 47 0.86 -12.83 9.52
C GLN A 47 1.83 -11.69 9.84
N GLU A 48 2.95 -11.97 10.52
CA GLU A 48 3.98 -10.97 10.85
C GLU A 48 4.59 -10.32 9.60
N ALA A 49 4.82 -11.12 8.55
CA ALA A 49 5.31 -10.61 7.27
C ALA A 49 4.30 -9.67 6.61
N LEU A 50 3.01 -10.04 6.61
CA LEU A 50 1.93 -9.20 6.07
C LEU A 50 1.75 -7.92 6.88
N GLU A 51 1.74 -8.00 8.21
CA GLU A 51 1.66 -6.83 9.09
C GLU A 51 2.81 -5.86 8.85
N THR A 52 4.03 -6.39 8.67
CA THR A 52 5.20 -5.56 8.37
C THR A 52 5.01 -4.82 7.05
N ILE A 53 4.55 -5.50 6.00
CA ILE A 53 4.23 -4.87 4.72
C ILE A 53 3.16 -3.79 4.89
N PHE A 54 2.07 -4.08 5.62
CA PHE A 54 1.01 -3.12 5.86
C PHE A 54 1.47 -1.90 6.66
N ARG A 55 2.33 -2.08 7.68
CA ARG A 55 2.97 -0.96 8.41
C ARG A 55 3.80 -0.08 7.47
N CYS A 56 4.61 -0.69 6.61
CA CYS A 56 5.41 0.06 5.62
C CYS A 56 4.54 0.81 4.61
N LEU A 57 3.43 0.21 4.15
CA LEU A 57 2.48 0.85 3.24
C LEU A 57 1.69 1.98 3.93
N ALA A 58 1.31 1.80 5.19
CA ALA A 58 0.57 2.78 5.98
C ALA A 58 1.41 4.03 6.28
N VAL A 59 2.67 3.87 6.68
CA VAL A 59 3.55 5.00 6.98
C VAL A 59 4.12 5.63 5.70
N GLY A 60 4.56 4.79 4.76
CA GLY A 60 5.25 5.18 3.54
C GLY A 60 4.33 5.50 2.36
N CYS A 61 4.88 5.39 1.15
CA CYS A 61 4.17 5.50 -0.14
C CYS A 61 3.32 6.76 -0.34
N ARG A 62 3.55 7.83 0.44
CA ARG A 62 2.76 9.06 0.35
C ARG A 62 3.02 9.76 -0.98
N LEU A 63 1.94 10.26 -1.58
CA LEU A 63 2.00 11.23 -2.67
C LEU A 63 2.23 12.61 -2.09
N ASN A 64 3.23 13.32 -2.61
CA ASN A 64 3.46 14.70 -2.21
C ASN A 64 2.28 15.56 -2.65
N LYS A 65 1.76 16.39 -1.74
CA LYS A 65 0.76 17.41 -2.08
C LYS A 65 1.41 18.41 -3.03
N ARG A 66 0.73 18.74 -4.13
CA ARG A 66 1.14 19.78 -5.06
C ARG A 66 0.18 20.95 -4.92
N ARG A 67 0.71 22.17 -4.89
CA ARG A 67 -0.07 23.42 -4.78
C ARG A 67 -0.43 23.99 -6.16
N ALA A 68 0.53 24.06 -7.08
CA ALA A 68 0.34 24.66 -8.41
C ALA A 68 -0.50 23.80 -9.38
N LYS A 69 -0.36 22.47 -9.30
CA LYS A 69 -1.12 21.50 -10.09
C LYS A 69 -1.57 20.36 -9.17
N PRO A 70 -2.75 20.47 -8.53
CA PRO A 70 -3.23 19.47 -7.58
C PRO A 70 -3.33 18.10 -8.25
N ASN A 71 -2.93 17.05 -7.53
CA ASN A 71 -3.10 15.68 -8.01
C ASN A 71 -4.61 15.31 -8.01
N THR A 72 -5.01 14.33 -8.80
CA THR A 72 -6.40 13.86 -8.89
C THR A 72 -7.04 13.54 -7.53
N TYR A 73 -6.28 12.92 -6.61
CA TYR A 73 -6.80 12.65 -5.27
C TYR A 73 -7.11 13.91 -4.46
N GLN A 74 -6.40 15.02 -4.70
CA GLN A 74 -6.66 16.30 -4.03
C GLN A 74 -7.96 16.91 -4.55
N LEU A 75 -8.19 16.84 -5.87
CA LEU A 75 -9.43 17.30 -6.50
C LEU A 75 -10.65 16.50 -6.03
N LEU A 76 -10.54 15.17 -6.00
CA LEU A 76 -11.61 14.30 -5.51
C LEU A 76 -11.94 14.56 -4.04
N LEU A 77 -10.92 14.72 -3.19
CA LEU A 77 -11.13 15.05 -1.78
C LEU A 77 -11.79 16.42 -1.59
N GLN A 78 -11.45 17.42 -2.40
CA GLN A 78 -12.11 18.72 -2.35
C GLN A 78 -13.60 18.59 -2.66
N VAL A 79 -13.95 17.92 -3.77
CA VAL A 79 -15.35 17.69 -4.16
C VAL A 79 -16.15 16.93 -3.08
N THR A 80 -15.54 15.95 -2.41
CA THR A 80 -16.21 15.21 -1.32
C THR A 80 -16.30 15.98 -0.01
N SER A 81 -15.48 17.02 0.19
CA SER A 81 -15.51 17.85 1.40
C SER A 81 -16.54 18.99 1.32
N ASP A 82 -16.89 19.39 0.10
CA ASP A 82 -17.83 20.49 -0.18
C ASP A 82 -19.29 20.02 -0.38
N ALA A 83 -19.55 18.71 -0.24
CA ALA A 83 -20.87 18.07 -0.35
C ALA A 83 -21.40 17.66 1.03
#